data_AF-A0A377BTC5-F1
#
_entry.id   AF-A0A377BTC5-F1
#
_cell.length_a   1.000
_cell.length_b   1.000
_cell.length_c   1.000
_cell.angle_alpha   90.00
_cell.angle_beta   90.00
_cell.angle_gamma   90.00
#
_symmetry.space_group_name_H-M   'P 1'
#
loop_
_entity.id
_entity.type
_entity.pdbx_description
1 polymer ?
#
loop_
_entity_poly.entity_id
_entity_poly.type
_entity_poly.pdbx_seq_one_letter_code
_entity_poly.pdbx_strand_id
1 'polypeptide(L)' 'MVLDFLLQEKVLLVQGTAFNWPWPDHFRIVTLPRVDDIELSLSKFARFLSGYHQL' A
#
# COMPACT_ATOMS: atom_id res chain seq x y z
N MET A 1 -2.00 8.52 -2.50
CA MET A 1 -1.85 7.06 -2.66
C MET A 1 -2.21 6.26 -1.41
N VAL A 2 -1.46 6.30 -0.29
CA VAL A 2 -1.67 5.37 0.86
C VAL A 2 -3.06 5.46 1.48
N LEU A 3 -3.57 6.68 1.71
CA LEU A 3 -4.92 6.88 2.25
C LEU A 3 -6.01 6.35 1.29
N ASP A 4 -5.86 6.61 -0.01
CA ASP A 4 -6.82 6.18 -1.03
C ASP A 4 -6.88 4.65 -1.11
N PHE A 5 -5.72 3.99 -1.01
CA PHE A 5 -5.64 2.53 -0.96
C PHE A 5 -6.35 1.96 0.27
N LEU A 6 -6.18 2.58 1.44
CA LEU A 6 -6.91 2.17 2.66
C LEU A 6 -8.42 2.31 2.46
N LEU A 7 -8.88 3.43 1.89
CA LEU A 7 -10.31 3.68 1.70
C LEU A 7 -10.94 2.70 0.70
N GLN A 8 -10.26 2.40 -0.41
CA GLN A 8 -10.77 1.51 -1.45
C GLN A 8 -10.64 0.02 -1.09
N GLU A 9 -9.46 -0.42 -0.68
CA GLU A 9 -9.13 -1.84 -0.57
C GLU A 9 -9.14 -2.37 0.87
N LYS A 10 -9.29 -1.48 1.86
CA LYS A 10 -9.30 -1.79 3.30
C LYS A 10 -8.00 -2.44 3.79
N VAL A 11 -6.87 -2.07 3.18
CA VAL A 11 -5.53 -2.49 3.57
C VAL A 11 -4.74 -1.27 4.03
N LEU A 12 -4.22 -1.32 5.26
CA LEU A 12 -3.44 -0.22 5.83
C LEU A 12 -1.94 -0.36 5.50
N LEU A 13 -1.38 0.67 4.88
CA LEU A 13 0.06 0.82 4.64
C LEU A 13 0.58 2.06 5.35
N VAL A 14 1.91 2.20 5.42
CA VAL A 14 2.58 3.42 5.91
C VAL A 14 3.47 3.97 4.81
N GLN A 15 3.30 5.25 4.45
CA GLN A 15 4.13 5.92 3.45
C GLN A 15 5.57 6.14 3.93
N GLY A 16 6.53 6.18 3.00
CA GLY A 16 7.96 6.31 3.25
C GLY A 16 8.34 7.60 3.99
N THR A 17 7.65 8.70 3.74
CA THR A 17 7.89 9.98 4.42
C THR A 17 7.60 9.92 5.92
N ALA A 18 6.82 8.95 6.41
CA ALA A 18 6.68 8.68 7.84
C ALA A 18 7.95 8.09 8.49
N PHE A 19 8.93 7.71 7.68
CA PHE A 19 10.24 7.18 8.08
C PHE A 19 11.40 8.12 7.70
N ASN A 20 11.13 9.41 7.51
CA ASN A 20 12.12 10.41 7.04
C ASN A 20 12.73 10.12 5.66
N TRP A 21 12.08 9.30 4.84
CA TRP A 21 12.49 9.15 3.44
C TRP A 21 12.15 10.45 2.68
N PRO A 22 13.10 11.04 1.93
CA PRO A 22 12.95 12.39 1.39
C PRO A 22 11.95 12.52 0.24
N TRP A 23 11.55 11.41 -0.39
CA TRP A 23 10.64 11.41 -1.54
C TRP A 23 9.34 10.64 -1.26
N PRO A 24 8.19 11.00 -1.86
CA PRO A 24 6.92 10.29 -1.67
C PRO A 24 6.77 9.08 -2.60
N ASP A 25 7.85 8.34 -2.83
CA ASP A 25 7.94 7.23 -3.80
C ASP A 25 8.07 5.84 -3.14
N HIS A 26 8.09 5.78 -1.80
CA HIS A 26 8.18 4.55 -1.03
C HIS A 26 7.01 4.38 -0.07
N PHE A 27 6.77 3.13 0.32
CA PHE A 27 5.88 2.73 1.41
C PHE A 27 6.44 1.47 2.07
N ARG A 28 5.95 1.15 3.28
CA ARG A 28 6.39 0.00 4.07
C ARG A 28 5.26 -1.00 4.27
N ILE A 29 5.59 -2.29 4.09
CA ILE A 29 4.76 -3.44 4.46
C ILE A 29 5.37 -4.19 5.65
N VAL A 30 4.58 -5.05 6.28
CA VAL A 30 5.04 -5.97 7.33
C VAL A 30 4.81 -7.40 6.85
N THR A 31 5.81 -8.27 7.01
CA THR A 31 5.77 -9.68 6.56
C THR A 31 5.39 -10.66 7.68
N LEU A 32 4.67 -10.18 8.69
CA LEU A 32 4.11 -10.98 9.79
C LEU A 32 2.81 -11.72 9.45
N PRO A 33 1.92 -11.21 8.57
CA PRO A 33 0.69 -11.92 8.21
C PRO A 33 0.96 -13.30 7.59
N ARG A 34 -0.08 -14.14 7.50
CA ARG A 34 0.00 -15.43 6.80
C ARG A 34 0.23 -15.20 5.31
N VAL A 35 0.75 -16.21 4.62
CA VAL A 35 1.02 -16.14 3.17
C VAL A 35 -0.24 -15.72 2.42
N ASP A 36 -1.39 -16.35 2.71
CA ASP A 36 -2.67 -16.05 2.08
C ASP A 36 -3.09 -14.57 2.26
N ASP A 37 -2.83 -13.98 3.43
CA ASP A 37 -3.12 -12.56 3.70
C ASP A 37 -2.20 -11.63 2.90
N ILE A 38 -0.92 -12.01 2.76
CA ILE A 38 0.06 -11.28 1.95
C ILE A 38 -0.36 -11.35 0.47
N GLU A 39 -0.70 -12.52 -0.05
CA GLU A 39 -1.15 -12.70 -1.43
C GLU A 39 -2.42 -11.90 -1.72
N LEU A 40 -3.40 -11.94 -0.80
CA LEU A 40 -4.65 -11.20 -0.94
C LEU A 40 -4.41 -9.69 -0.93
N SER A 41 -3.62 -9.18 0.01
CA SER A 41 -3.36 -7.73 0.13
C SER A 41 -2.51 -7.19 -1.03
N LEU A 42 -1.53 -7.95 -1.53
CA LEU A 42 -0.74 -7.59 -2.70
C LEU A 42 -1.56 -7.65 -3.99
N SER A 43 -2.48 -8.62 -4.13
CA SER A 43 -3.39 -8.69 -5.28
C SER A 43 -4.34 -7.49 -5.33
N LYS A 44 -4.87 -7.07 -4.17
CA LYS A 44 -5.64 -5.83 -4.01
C LYS A 44 -4.82 -4.59 -4.38
N PHE A 45 -3.56 -4.56 -3.96
CA PHE A 45 -2.65 -3.46 -4.26
C PHE A 45 -2.36 -3.35 -5.76
N ALA A 46 -2.08 -4.47 -6.44
CA ALA A 46 -1.88 -4.51 -7.88
C ALA A 46 -3.13 -4.01 -8.65
N ARG A 47 -4.33 -4.45 -8.25
CA ARG A 47 -5.58 -3.96 -8.83
C ARG A 47 -5.76 -2.45 -8.63
N PHE A 48 -5.53 -1.95 -7.42
CA PHE A 48 -5.61 -0.52 -7.14
C PHE A 48 -4.67 0.27 -8.05
N LEU A 49 -3.39 -0.10 -8.11
CA LEU A 49 -2.39 0.61 -8.92
C LEU A 49 -2.70 0.58 -10.43
N SER A 50 -3.33 -0.48 -10.94
CA SER A 50 -3.62 -0.61 -12.38
C SER A 50 -4.49 0.52 -12.96
N GLY A 51 -5.30 1.17 -12.12
CA GLY A 51 -6.15 2.29 -12.52
C GLY A 51 -5.96 3.55 -11.66
N TYR A 52 -4.95 3.56 -10.78
CA TYR A 52 -4.75 4.68 -9.88
C TYR A 52 -3.90 5.77 -10.54
N HIS A 53 -4.47 6.96 -10.60
CA HIS A 53 -3.76 8.18 -10.98
C HIS A 53 -4.00 9.23 -9.91
N GLN A 54 -2.93 9.65 -9.23
CA GLN A 54 -3.00 10.71 -8.24
C GLN A 54 -2.99 12.07 -8.96
N LEU A 55 -4.01 12.90 -8.70
CA LEU A 55 -4.09 14.28 -9.19
C LEU A 55 -3.11 15.20 -8.44
#